data_AF-A0A1M3NFU7-F1
#
_entry.id   AF-A0A1M3NFU7-F1
#
_cell.length_a   1.000
_cell.length_b   1.000
_cell.length_c   1.000
_cell.angle_alpha   90.00
_cell.angle_beta   90.00
_cell.angle_gamma   90.00
#
_symmetry.space_group_name_H-M   'P 1'
#
loop_
_entity.id
_entity.type
_entity.pdbx_description
1 polymer ?
#
loop_
_entity_poly.entity_id
_entity_poly.type
_entity_poly.pdbx_seq_one_letter_code
_entity_poly.pdbx_strand_id
1 'polypeptide(L)'
;MGRLAWELTKRRRAVELRGATAVVCGASRGLGRAIALELGRRGVGTIGICARHEHELDKVASELRGMGVQVCAEACDLSNANEVERFLGSTCAPLGPIDILVTNAATIAVGPVESWTKDDFDRALASIFYTTLNPVLAVVPKMRQRKRGTIAVVTSIGARVGVPHLAPYCAAKFGVMGLTESLRAELAADGVNVVTVVPGLMRTGSHVHAEFKGNHDLEYAWFGTGATAPIVSIDADRAARRIVSAIARGELEVAFTPEARIAPVLRAVTPGLWAETMALAARFLPRWPGFDANAEPREGADIERTSDSRLVRAIRERGRKAAERHAQILH
;
A
#
# COMPACT_ATOMS: atom_id res chain seq x y z
N MET A 1 -33.11 13.50 4.22
CA MET A 1 -32.65 12.78 5.45
C MET A 1 -31.24 12.18 5.32
N GLY A 2 -30.82 11.67 4.15
CA GLY A 2 -29.53 10.95 4.01
C GLY A 2 -28.23 11.77 4.20
N ARG A 3 -28.10 12.98 3.63
CA ARG A 3 -26.84 13.74 3.71
C ARG A 3 -26.50 14.24 5.11
N LEU A 4 -27.49 14.73 5.87
CA LEU A 4 -27.27 15.23 7.23
C LEU A 4 -26.91 14.08 8.19
N ALA A 5 -27.61 12.95 8.10
CA ALA A 5 -27.29 11.75 8.87
C ALA A 5 -25.89 11.20 8.54
N TRP A 6 -25.51 11.22 7.25
CA TRP A 6 -24.17 10.84 6.78
C TRP A 6 -23.07 11.76 7.29
N GLU A 7 -23.25 13.08 7.24
CA GLU A 7 -22.26 14.03 7.76
C GLU A 7 -22.11 13.93 9.28
N LEU A 8 -23.20 13.66 10.01
CA LEU A 8 -23.15 13.40 11.46
C LEU A 8 -22.41 12.10 11.79
N THR A 9 -22.61 11.02 11.03
CA THR A 9 -21.84 9.78 11.22
C THR A 9 -20.38 9.97 10.83
N LYS A 10 -20.09 10.74 9.78
CA LYS A 10 -18.73 11.08 9.36
C LYS A 10 -17.97 11.85 10.44
N ARG A 11 -18.59 12.87 11.04
CA ARG A 11 -18.00 13.65 12.15
C ARG A 11 -17.68 12.80 13.37
N ARG A 12 -18.49 11.77 13.68
CA ARG A 12 -18.22 10.84 14.79
C ARG A 12 -16.98 9.97 14.57
N ARG A 13 -16.54 9.80 13.32
CA ARG A 13 -15.35 9.01 12.94
C ARG A 13 -14.09 9.87 12.76
N ALA A 14 -14.22 11.19 12.84
CA ALA A 14 -13.10 12.10 12.66
C ALA A 14 -12.08 11.93 13.79
N VAL A 15 -10.81 12.04 13.46
CA VAL A 15 -9.70 11.96 14.41
C VAL A 15 -9.03 13.33 14.49
N GLU A 16 -8.89 13.85 15.71
CA GLU A 16 -8.02 15.00 15.96
C GLU A 16 -6.58 14.53 15.80
N LEU A 17 -5.87 15.06 14.79
CA LEU A 17 -4.50 14.63 14.51
C LEU A 17 -3.51 15.22 15.51
N ARG A 18 -3.76 16.43 16.02
CA ARG A 18 -2.82 17.10 16.92
C ARG A 18 -2.65 16.32 18.21
N GLY A 19 -1.43 15.90 18.50
CA GLY A 19 -1.10 15.14 19.71
C GLY A 19 -1.58 13.68 19.70
N ALA A 20 -2.14 13.18 18.59
CA ALA A 20 -2.50 11.77 18.46
C ALA A 20 -1.25 10.88 18.41
N THR A 21 -1.44 9.59 18.72
CA THR A 21 -0.43 8.54 18.52
C THR A 21 -0.76 7.73 17.27
N ALA A 22 0.16 7.67 16.31
CA ALA A 22 0.01 6.89 15.08
C ALA A 22 1.06 5.78 14.96
N VAL A 23 0.72 4.69 14.29
CA VAL A 23 1.66 3.67 13.83
C VAL A 23 1.55 3.51 12.32
N VAL A 24 2.68 3.54 11.63
CA VAL A 24 2.75 3.36 10.17
C VAL A 24 3.63 2.14 9.84
N CYS A 25 2.99 1.09 9.33
CA CYS A 25 3.63 -0.15 8.94
C CYS A 25 4.11 -0.09 7.48
N GLY A 26 5.39 -0.44 7.24
CA GLY A 26 6.01 -0.32 5.92
C GLY A 26 6.40 1.12 5.57
N ALA A 27 7.01 1.82 6.54
CA ALA A 27 7.25 3.27 6.48
C ALA A 27 8.64 3.69 5.96
N SER A 28 9.53 2.75 5.62
CA SER A 28 10.90 3.09 5.20
C SER A 28 10.98 3.82 3.86
N ARG A 29 10.00 3.65 2.96
CA ARG A 29 10.01 4.24 1.61
C ARG A 29 8.62 4.46 1.04
N GLY A 30 8.56 5.08 -0.14
CA GLY A 30 7.36 5.22 -0.96
C GLY A 30 6.19 5.86 -0.21
N LEU A 31 5.00 5.28 -0.37
CA LEU A 31 3.77 5.81 0.23
C LEU A 31 3.77 5.76 1.76
N GLY A 32 4.30 4.70 2.37
CA GLY A 32 4.36 4.59 3.84
C GLY A 32 5.20 5.69 4.47
N ARG A 33 6.38 5.97 3.89
CA ARG A 33 7.22 7.12 4.29
C ARG A 33 6.45 8.44 4.15
N ALA A 34 5.84 8.66 2.99
CA ALA A 34 5.09 9.89 2.73
C ALA A 34 3.92 10.10 3.72
N ILE A 35 3.21 9.02 4.08
CA ILE A 35 2.14 9.07 5.09
C ILE A 35 2.71 9.41 6.47
N ALA A 36 3.79 8.77 6.90
CA ALA A 36 4.41 9.04 8.19
C ALA A 36 4.83 10.52 8.31
N LEU A 37 5.53 11.04 7.30
CA LEU A 37 5.95 12.44 7.26
C LEU A 37 4.75 13.41 7.23
N GLU A 38 3.70 13.10 6.47
CA GLU A 38 2.49 13.94 6.44
C GLU A 38 1.75 13.94 7.78
N LEU A 39 1.71 12.82 8.50
CA LEU A 39 1.16 12.76 9.85
C LEU A 39 1.95 13.68 10.80
N GLY A 40 3.29 13.62 10.76
CA GLY A 40 4.16 14.51 11.53
C GLY A 40 3.91 16.00 11.21
N ARG A 41 3.86 16.36 9.91
CA ARG A 41 3.55 17.73 9.46
C ARG A 41 2.19 18.23 9.93
N ARG A 42 1.23 17.33 10.16
CA ARG A 42 -0.10 17.67 10.67
C ARG A 42 -0.22 17.66 12.19
N GLY A 43 0.89 17.54 12.90
CA GLY A 43 0.95 17.69 14.35
C GLY A 43 0.63 16.43 15.15
N VAL A 44 0.66 15.25 14.53
CA VAL A 44 0.68 13.98 15.27
C VAL A 44 1.90 13.99 16.19
N GLY A 45 1.67 13.86 17.49
CA GLY A 45 2.71 14.06 18.50
C GLY A 45 3.67 12.89 18.59
N THR A 46 3.17 11.69 18.31
CA THR A 46 3.91 10.45 18.51
C THR A 46 3.68 9.47 17.37
N ILE A 47 4.75 8.97 16.76
CA ILE A 47 4.68 8.06 15.61
C ILE A 47 5.58 6.84 15.81
N GLY A 48 4.99 5.65 15.80
CA GLY A 48 5.68 4.38 15.62
C GLY A 48 5.84 4.06 14.13
N ILE A 49 7.03 3.70 13.69
CA ILE A 49 7.30 3.26 12.32
C ILE A 49 8.01 1.91 12.32
N CYS A 50 7.64 1.05 11.38
CA CYS A 50 8.34 -0.21 11.16
C CYS A 50 8.48 -0.57 9.68
N ALA A 51 9.55 -1.31 9.38
CA ALA A 51 9.85 -1.91 8.08
C ALA A 51 10.92 -2.99 8.26
N ARG A 52 11.28 -3.74 7.21
CA ARG A 52 12.35 -4.75 7.28
C ARG A 52 13.77 -4.19 7.22
N HIS A 53 13.94 -2.99 6.64
CA HIS A 53 15.26 -2.40 6.40
C HIS A 53 15.50 -1.24 7.37
N GLU A 54 16.33 -1.49 8.37
CA GLU A 54 16.63 -0.56 9.47
C GLU A 54 17.22 0.77 8.97
N HIS A 55 18.24 0.74 8.11
CA HIS A 55 18.92 1.95 7.65
C HIS A 55 18.00 2.97 6.96
N GLU A 56 17.10 2.53 6.10
CA GLU A 56 16.13 3.43 5.46
C GLU A 56 15.07 3.91 6.44
N LEU A 57 14.72 3.09 7.44
CA LEU A 57 13.79 3.46 8.49
C LEU A 57 14.36 4.54 9.41
N ASP A 58 15.64 4.49 9.75
CA ASP A 58 16.33 5.47 10.60
C ASP A 58 16.37 6.86 9.99
N LYS A 59 16.50 6.95 8.67
CA LYS A 59 16.39 8.23 7.95
C LYS A 59 15.01 8.86 8.15
N VAL A 60 13.95 8.07 7.98
CA VAL A 60 12.57 8.52 8.20
C VAL A 60 12.35 8.91 9.65
N ALA A 61 12.89 8.14 10.60
CA ALA A 61 12.81 8.46 12.01
C ALA A 61 13.49 9.80 12.34
N SER A 62 14.65 10.06 11.74
CA SER A 62 15.40 11.31 11.91
C SER A 62 14.64 12.51 11.36
N GLU A 63 14.02 12.39 10.18
CA GLU A 63 13.17 13.44 9.61
C GLU A 63 11.97 13.75 10.49
N LEU A 64 11.28 12.73 11.00
CA LEU A 64 10.15 12.90 11.92
C LEU A 64 10.56 13.58 13.23
N ARG A 65 11.69 13.17 13.82
CA ARG A 65 12.24 13.83 15.03
C ARG A 65 12.58 15.29 14.75
N GLY A 66 13.10 15.60 13.56
CA GLY A 66 13.33 16.98 13.10
C GLY A 66 12.05 17.82 13.02
N MET A 67 10.88 17.20 12.91
CA MET A 67 9.57 17.87 12.97
C MET A 67 9.02 18.01 14.41
N GLY A 68 9.78 17.58 15.42
CA GLY A 68 9.35 17.59 16.83
C GLY A 68 8.45 16.41 17.23
N VAL A 69 8.37 15.37 16.39
CA VAL A 69 7.59 14.16 16.68
C VAL A 69 8.38 13.23 17.60
N GLN A 70 7.71 12.63 18.58
CA GLN A 70 8.27 11.50 19.33
C GLN A 70 8.20 10.22 18.49
N VAL A 71 9.35 9.60 18.22
CA VAL A 71 9.42 8.48 17.26
C VAL A 71 9.96 7.21 17.90
N CYS A 72 9.20 6.13 17.73
CA CYS A 72 9.68 4.76 17.86
C CYS A 72 9.90 4.20 16.45
N ALA A 73 11.08 3.65 16.19
CA ALA A 73 11.39 3.01 14.92
C ALA A 73 11.96 1.63 15.20
N GLU A 74 11.48 0.61 14.47
CA GLU A 74 11.95 -0.75 14.65
C GLU A 74 11.94 -1.56 13.36
N ALA A 75 13.01 -2.31 13.13
CA ALA A 75 13.02 -3.37 12.14
C ALA A 75 12.07 -4.49 12.56
N CYS A 76 11.06 -4.77 11.74
CA CYS A 76 10.01 -5.76 12.03
C CYS A 76 9.49 -6.39 10.74
N ASP A 77 9.47 -7.73 10.71
CA ASP A 77 8.71 -8.48 9.73
C ASP A 77 7.25 -8.58 10.16
N LEU A 78 6.40 -7.81 9.47
CA LEU A 78 4.97 -7.75 9.76
C LEU A 78 4.22 -9.06 9.46
N SER A 79 4.82 -9.98 8.70
CA SER A 79 4.24 -11.31 8.47
C SER A 79 4.38 -12.22 9.69
N ASN A 80 5.30 -11.90 10.62
CA ASN A 80 5.53 -12.62 11.86
C ASN A 80 4.74 -11.98 13.03
N ALA A 81 3.71 -12.67 13.51
CA ALA A 81 2.85 -12.16 14.58
C ALA A 81 3.62 -11.84 15.87
N ASN A 82 4.64 -12.62 16.23
CA ASN A 82 5.44 -12.40 17.44
C ASN A 82 6.26 -11.10 17.35
N GLU A 83 6.79 -10.79 16.17
CA GLU A 83 7.51 -9.52 15.96
C GLU A 83 6.56 -8.32 16.02
N VAL A 84 5.34 -8.46 15.48
CA VAL A 84 4.32 -7.43 15.57
C VAL A 84 3.90 -7.18 17.02
N GLU A 85 3.69 -8.23 17.79
CA GLU A 85 3.38 -8.13 19.22
C GLU A 85 4.51 -7.46 20.00
N ARG A 86 5.77 -7.80 19.71
CA ARG A 86 6.93 -7.15 20.30
C ARG A 86 6.96 -5.65 19.95
N PHE A 87 6.85 -5.32 18.67
CA PHE A 87 6.87 -3.94 18.19
C PHE A 87 5.75 -3.09 18.80
N LEU A 88 4.51 -3.56 18.76
CA LEU A 88 3.34 -2.79 19.23
C LEU A 88 3.18 -2.84 20.76
N GLY A 89 3.45 -3.98 21.37
CA GLY A 89 3.23 -4.26 22.78
C GLY A 89 4.38 -3.87 23.70
N SER A 90 5.62 -3.82 23.19
CA SER A 90 6.80 -3.42 23.96
C SER A 90 7.36 -2.10 23.47
N THR A 91 7.69 -2.00 22.18
CA THR A 91 8.46 -0.87 21.65
C THR A 91 7.61 0.38 21.46
N CYS A 92 6.36 0.22 21.01
CA CYS A 92 5.40 1.31 20.90
C CYS A 92 4.61 1.55 22.19
N ALA A 93 4.71 0.71 23.21
CA ALA A 93 3.95 0.89 24.45
C ALA A 93 4.21 2.23 25.16
N PRO A 94 5.46 2.76 25.21
CA PRO A 94 5.73 4.08 25.76
C PRO A 94 5.07 5.25 25.01
N LEU A 95 4.66 5.04 23.75
CA LEU A 95 3.96 6.04 22.94
C LEU A 95 2.52 6.27 23.40
N GLY A 96 2.03 5.42 24.31
CA GLY A 96 0.67 5.45 24.78
C GLY A 96 -0.32 4.80 23.81
N PRO A 97 -1.62 5.08 23.98
CA PRO A 97 -2.67 4.40 23.23
C PRO A 97 -2.65 4.76 21.74
N ILE A 98 -2.53 3.76 20.85
CA ILE A 98 -2.51 3.98 19.40
C ILE A 98 -3.89 4.46 18.91
N ASP A 99 -3.98 5.67 18.37
CA ASP A 99 -5.19 6.23 17.81
C ASP A 99 -5.35 5.94 16.32
N ILE A 100 -4.22 5.86 15.60
CA ILE A 100 -4.19 5.64 14.15
C ILE A 100 -3.24 4.48 13.84
N LEU A 101 -3.72 3.45 13.15
CA LEU A 101 -2.89 2.42 12.53
C LEU A 101 -2.96 2.58 11.02
N VAL A 102 -1.82 2.60 10.33
CA VAL A 102 -1.74 2.57 8.87
C VAL A 102 -1.01 1.30 8.43
N THR A 103 -1.69 0.41 7.71
CA THR A 103 -1.07 -0.78 7.11
C THR A 103 -0.75 -0.53 5.65
N ASN A 104 0.54 -0.47 5.29
CA ASN A 104 1.00 -0.19 3.93
C ASN A 104 1.95 -1.24 3.34
N ALA A 105 2.60 -2.06 4.16
CA ALA A 105 3.57 -3.05 3.69
C ALA A 105 2.96 -4.04 2.69
N ALA A 106 3.56 -4.13 1.50
CA ALA A 106 3.20 -5.05 0.44
C ALA A 106 4.38 -5.24 -0.53
N THR A 107 4.54 -6.45 -1.04
CA THR A 107 5.45 -6.76 -2.16
C THR A 107 4.61 -6.98 -3.42
N ILE A 108 5.16 -6.64 -4.59
CA ILE A 108 4.49 -6.85 -5.88
C ILE A 108 5.30 -7.88 -6.66
N ALA A 109 4.65 -8.93 -7.14
CA ALA A 109 5.22 -9.89 -8.08
C ALA A 109 4.45 -9.81 -9.41
N VAL A 110 5.19 -9.78 -10.52
CA VAL A 110 4.67 -9.64 -11.89
C VAL A 110 5.17 -10.77 -12.77
N GLY A 111 4.29 -11.40 -13.52
CA GLY A 111 4.65 -12.53 -14.37
C GLY A 111 3.46 -13.27 -14.96
N PRO A 112 3.67 -14.03 -16.04
CA PRO A 112 2.61 -14.77 -16.73
C PRO A 112 2.15 -15.97 -15.90
N VAL A 113 0.95 -16.49 -16.17
CA VAL A 113 0.33 -17.55 -15.34
C VAL A 113 1.17 -18.82 -15.28
N GLU A 114 1.86 -19.11 -16.38
CA GLU A 114 2.76 -20.25 -16.56
C GLU A 114 4.01 -20.15 -15.69
N SER A 115 4.33 -18.98 -15.14
CA SER A 115 5.48 -18.79 -14.25
C SER A 115 5.16 -18.95 -12.77
N TRP A 116 3.87 -19.00 -12.38
CA TRP A 116 3.49 -19.03 -10.96
C TRP A 116 3.55 -20.41 -10.35
N THR A 117 4.08 -20.50 -9.14
CA THR A 117 4.03 -21.68 -8.28
C THR A 117 3.08 -21.44 -7.10
N LYS A 118 2.72 -22.49 -6.35
CA LYS A 118 1.98 -22.32 -5.10
C LYS A 118 2.71 -21.39 -4.12
N ASP A 119 4.03 -21.52 -4.04
CA ASP A 119 4.86 -20.72 -3.13
C ASP A 119 4.77 -19.21 -3.44
N ASP A 120 4.61 -18.83 -4.71
CA ASP A 120 4.35 -17.43 -5.08
C ASP A 120 3.06 -16.87 -4.42
N PHE A 121 2.01 -17.68 -4.31
CA PHE A 121 0.78 -17.30 -3.62
C PHE A 121 0.97 -17.26 -2.10
N ASP A 122 1.70 -18.22 -1.53
CA ASP A 122 2.00 -18.24 -0.10
C ASP A 122 2.83 -17.00 0.30
N ARG A 123 3.83 -16.62 -0.50
CA ARG A 123 4.63 -15.39 -0.32
C ARG A 123 3.80 -14.12 -0.49
N ALA A 124 2.87 -14.08 -1.44
CA ALA A 124 1.97 -12.95 -1.61
C ALA A 124 1.04 -12.78 -0.40
N LEU A 125 0.49 -13.88 0.14
CA LEU A 125 -0.30 -13.85 1.36
C LEU A 125 0.54 -13.40 2.56
N ALA A 126 1.75 -13.93 2.71
CA ALA A 126 2.69 -13.53 3.76
C ALA A 126 3.01 -12.04 3.74
N SER A 127 3.39 -11.52 2.58
CA SER A 127 3.89 -10.15 2.43
C SER A 127 2.81 -9.07 2.28
N ILE A 128 1.55 -9.44 2.02
CA ILE A 128 0.44 -8.49 1.78
C ILE A 128 -0.71 -8.67 2.77
N PHE A 129 -1.17 -9.91 2.94
CA PHE A 129 -2.32 -10.21 3.77
C PHE A 129 -1.93 -10.25 5.25
N TYR A 130 -0.96 -11.10 5.63
CA TYR A 130 -0.55 -11.23 7.03
C TYR A 130 0.12 -9.96 7.57
N THR A 131 0.86 -9.22 6.73
CA THR A 131 1.39 -7.88 7.09
C THR A 131 0.31 -6.84 7.41
N THR A 132 -0.94 -7.07 6.96
CA THR A 132 -2.10 -6.26 7.34
C THR A 132 -2.84 -6.87 8.53
N LEU A 133 -3.06 -8.19 8.52
CA LEU A 133 -3.83 -8.88 9.53
C LEU A 133 -3.17 -8.76 10.92
N ASN A 134 -1.87 -9.03 11.02
CA ASN A 134 -1.18 -9.12 12.31
C ASN A 134 -1.23 -7.78 13.08
N PRO A 135 -0.88 -6.61 12.49
CA PRO A 135 -0.98 -5.34 13.20
C PRO A 135 -2.41 -4.97 13.57
N VAL A 136 -3.37 -5.32 12.72
CA VAL A 136 -4.79 -5.06 12.97
C VAL A 136 -5.27 -5.86 14.18
N LEU A 137 -5.02 -7.17 14.22
CA LEU A 137 -5.39 -8.00 15.37
C LEU A 137 -4.74 -7.54 16.67
N ALA A 138 -3.50 -7.05 16.61
CA ALA A 138 -2.79 -6.55 17.78
C ALA A 138 -3.37 -5.24 18.35
N VAL A 139 -3.88 -4.32 17.52
CA VAL A 139 -4.40 -3.02 18.00
C VAL A 139 -5.89 -3.04 18.34
N VAL A 140 -6.67 -3.90 17.67
CA VAL A 140 -8.14 -3.93 17.76
C VAL A 140 -8.64 -4.07 19.20
N PRO A 141 -8.16 -5.01 20.05
CA PRO A 141 -8.67 -5.16 21.41
C PRO A 141 -8.61 -3.86 22.24
N LYS A 142 -7.47 -3.15 22.18
CA LYS A 142 -7.28 -1.88 22.91
C LYS A 142 -8.06 -0.72 22.29
N MET A 143 -8.29 -0.72 20.98
CA MET A 143 -9.16 0.29 20.33
C MET A 143 -10.62 0.09 20.73
N ARG A 144 -11.10 -1.17 20.73
CA ARG A 144 -12.47 -1.52 21.14
C ARG A 144 -12.75 -1.15 22.60
N GLN A 145 -11.83 -1.47 23.51
CA GLN A 145 -11.96 -1.13 24.92
C GLN A 145 -12.12 0.38 25.16
N ARG A 146 -11.37 1.20 24.42
CA ARG A 146 -11.41 2.67 24.51
C ARG A 146 -12.55 3.29 23.70
N LYS A 147 -13.27 2.48 22.94
CA LYS A 147 -14.26 2.89 21.94
C LYS A 147 -13.76 3.97 20.97
N ARG A 148 -12.47 3.88 20.61
CA ARG A 148 -11.76 4.89 19.81
C ARG A 148 -10.59 4.26 19.07
N GLY A 149 -10.50 4.56 17.78
CA GLY A 149 -9.34 4.25 16.95
C GLY A 149 -9.68 4.39 15.46
N THR A 150 -8.65 4.54 14.63
CA THR A 150 -8.77 4.50 13.17
C THR A 150 -7.73 3.56 12.59
N ILE A 151 -8.17 2.65 11.74
CA ILE A 151 -7.32 1.72 10.98
C ILE A 151 -7.43 2.11 9.51
N ALA A 152 -6.35 2.61 8.92
CA ALA A 152 -6.27 2.89 7.50
C ALA A 152 -5.51 1.77 6.78
N VAL A 153 -6.21 1.05 5.91
CA VAL A 153 -5.67 -0.10 5.20
C VAL A 153 -5.35 0.27 3.76
N VAL A 154 -4.07 0.21 3.38
CA VAL A 154 -3.63 0.46 2.01
C VAL A 154 -3.80 -0.79 1.15
N THR A 155 -4.90 -0.80 0.40
CA THR A 155 -5.24 -1.84 -0.57
C THR A 155 -4.60 -1.53 -1.93
N SER A 156 -5.34 -1.70 -3.02
CA SER A 156 -4.97 -1.40 -4.40
C SER A 156 -6.20 -1.54 -5.29
N ILE A 157 -6.17 -0.99 -6.50
CA ILE A 157 -7.12 -1.37 -7.54
C ILE A 157 -7.10 -2.88 -7.82
N GLY A 158 -5.95 -3.54 -7.63
CA GLY A 158 -5.83 -5.01 -7.68
C GLY A 158 -6.60 -5.75 -6.58
N ALA A 159 -7.18 -5.03 -5.60
CA ALA A 159 -8.10 -5.56 -4.59
C ALA A 159 -9.58 -5.55 -5.04
N ARG A 160 -9.87 -4.98 -6.21
CA ARG A 160 -11.23 -4.80 -6.74
C ARG A 160 -11.44 -5.45 -8.09
N VAL A 161 -10.37 -5.54 -8.89
CA VAL A 161 -10.36 -6.19 -10.19
C VAL A 161 -9.14 -7.11 -10.30
N GLY A 162 -9.30 -8.25 -10.95
CA GLY A 162 -8.18 -9.11 -11.32
C GLY A 162 -7.42 -8.47 -12.48
N VAL A 163 -6.10 -8.37 -12.35
CA VAL A 163 -5.22 -7.85 -13.40
C VAL A 163 -4.36 -9.01 -13.91
N PRO A 164 -4.34 -9.27 -15.23
CA PRO A 164 -3.45 -10.25 -15.80
C PRO A 164 -2.00 -9.99 -15.39
N HIS A 165 -1.24 -11.06 -15.20
CA HIS A 165 0.14 -11.05 -14.73
C HIS A 165 0.38 -10.59 -13.28
N LEU A 166 -0.69 -10.37 -12.51
CA LEU A 166 -0.61 -9.99 -11.08
C LEU A 166 -1.44 -10.96 -10.20
N ALA A 167 -1.62 -12.21 -10.62
CA ALA A 167 -2.58 -13.12 -9.98
C ALA A 167 -2.31 -13.34 -8.47
N PRO A 168 -1.08 -13.64 -8.00
CA PRO A 168 -0.80 -13.76 -6.56
C PRO A 168 -1.07 -12.47 -5.79
N TYR A 169 -0.64 -11.34 -6.36
CA TYR A 169 -0.84 -10.01 -5.76
C TYR A 169 -2.33 -9.65 -5.62
N CYS A 170 -3.11 -9.84 -6.69
CA CYS A 170 -4.55 -9.64 -6.69
C CYS A 170 -5.21 -10.54 -5.64
N ALA A 171 -4.93 -11.84 -5.64
CA ALA A 171 -5.51 -12.77 -4.67
C ALA A 171 -5.33 -12.29 -3.21
N ALA A 172 -4.10 -11.92 -2.83
CA ALA A 172 -3.82 -11.40 -1.49
C ALA A 172 -4.51 -10.05 -1.22
N LYS A 173 -4.51 -9.11 -2.19
CA LYS A 173 -5.17 -7.80 -2.03
C LYS A 173 -6.70 -7.90 -1.96
N PHE A 174 -7.33 -8.83 -2.68
CA PHE A 174 -8.75 -9.14 -2.50
C PHE A 174 -9.03 -9.67 -1.08
N GLY A 175 -8.15 -10.53 -0.54
CA GLY A 175 -8.23 -10.97 0.86
C GLY A 175 -8.17 -9.80 1.85
N VAL A 176 -7.27 -8.84 1.61
CA VAL A 176 -7.18 -7.61 2.42
C VAL A 176 -8.46 -6.76 2.30
N MET A 177 -9.05 -6.63 1.11
CA MET A 177 -10.32 -5.90 0.95
C MET A 177 -11.44 -6.56 1.75
N GLY A 178 -11.60 -7.88 1.64
CA GLY A 178 -12.60 -8.63 2.40
C GLY A 178 -12.42 -8.46 3.92
N LEU A 179 -11.19 -8.59 4.41
CA LEU A 179 -10.85 -8.31 5.81
C LEU A 179 -11.26 -6.89 6.23
N THR A 180 -10.93 -5.89 5.40
CA THR A 180 -11.19 -4.48 5.69
C THR A 180 -12.70 -4.18 5.74
N GLU A 181 -13.48 -4.76 4.83
CA GLU A 181 -14.93 -4.60 4.79
C GLU A 181 -15.63 -5.26 5.98
N SER A 182 -15.24 -6.50 6.34
CA SER A 182 -15.79 -7.18 7.52
C SER A 182 -15.48 -6.41 8.81
N LEU A 183 -14.21 -6.05 9.03
CA LEU A 183 -13.81 -5.33 10.24
C LEU A 183 -14.47 -3.96 10.37
N ARG A 184 -14.72 -3.27 9.26
CA ARG A 184 -15.47 -2.00 9.29
C ARG A 184 -16.86 -2.21 9.89
N ALA A 185 -17.56 -3.25 9.48
CA ALA A 185 -18.91 -3.54 9.96
C ALA A 185 -18.88 -3.98 11.42
N GLU A 186 -17.98 -4.89 11.78
CA GLU A 186 -17.87 -5.46 13.13
C GLU A 186 -17.44 -4.42 14.18
N LEU A 187 -16.50 -3.53 13.83
CA LEU A 187 -15.92 -2.58 14.78
C LEU A 187 -16.68 -1.24 14.87
N ALA A 188 -17.66 -1.00 14.00
CA ALA A 188 -18.41 0.25 13.97
C ALA A 188 -19.15 0.55 15.29
N ALA A 189 -19.73 -0.48 15.92
CA ALA A 189 -20.41 -0.35 17.21
C ALA A 189 -19.46 -0.02 18.36
N ASP A 190 -18.18 -0.37 18.20
CA ASP A 190 -17.11 -0.10 19.15
C ASP A 190 -16.39 1.22 18.88
N GLY A 191 -16.92 2.10 18.02
CA GLY A 191 -16.34 3.42 17.78
C GLY A 191 -14.97 3.40 17.09
N VAL A 192 -14.59 2.29 16.46
CA VAL A 192 -13.35 2.17 15.67
C VAL A 192 -13.68 2.32 14.20
N ASN A 193 -13.00 3.27 13.54
CA ASN A 193 -13.16 3.51 12.11
C ASN A 193 -12.17 2.67 11.29
N VAL A 194 -12.61 2.13 10.16
CA VAL A 194 -11.75 1.40 9.22
C VAL A 194 -11.83 2.05 7.84
N VAL A 195 -10.73 2.66 7.41
CA VAL A 195 -10.60 3.41 6.16
C VAL A 195 -9.95 2.53 5.10
N THR A 196 -10.65 2.26 4.00
CA THR A 196 -10.03 1.62 2.83
C THR A 196 -9.30 2.66 2.00
N VAL A 197 -7.99 2.51 1.83
CA VAL A 197 -7.22 3.31 0.88
C VAL A 197 -7.04 2.49 -0.40
N VAL A 198 -7.46 3.01 -1.55
CA VAL A 198 -7.41 2.32 -2.86
C VAL A 198 -6.51 3.08 -3.83
N PRO A 199 -5.18 2.81 -3.79
CA PRO A 199 -4.25 3.30 -4.80
C PRO A 199 -4.51 2.69 -6.17
N GLY A 200 -4.49 3.54 -7.21
CA GLY A 200 -4.16 3.12 -8.57
C GLY A 200 -2.64 2.92 -8.70
N LEU A 201 -2.13 2.96 -9.93
CA LEU A 201 -0.68 2.98 -10.14
C LEU A 201 -0.09 4.27 -9.53
N MET A 202 1.11 4.19 -8.96
CA MET A 202 1.75 5.32 -8.27
C MET A 202 3.19 5.50 -8.73
N ARG A 203 3.63 6.75 -8.85
CA ARG A 203 5.05 7.09 -9.13
C ARG A 203 5.85 7.06 -7.83
N THR A 204 5.89 5.91 -7.19
CA THR A 204 6.59 5.67 -5.91
C THR A 204 7.86 4.85 -6.10
N GLY A 205 8.23 4.51 -7.33
CA GLY A 205 9.30 3.55 -7.61
C GLY A 205 8.90 2.10 -7.34
N SER A 206 7.61 1.77 -7.23
CA SER A 206 7.18 0.38 -6.96
C SER A 206 7.69 -0.65 -7.98
N HIS A 207 7.89 -0.24 -9.23
CA HIS A 207 8.45 -1.08 -10.29
C HIS A 207 9.91 -1.47 -10.08
N VAL A 208 10.72 -0.68 -9.36
CA VAL A 208 12.10 -1.06 -9.04
C VAL A 208 12.19 -2.05 -7.88
N HIS A 209 11.13 -2.19 -7.09
CA HIS A 209 11.04 -3.11 -5.95
C HIS A 209 10.04 -4.24 -6.16
N ALA A 210 9.51 -4.34 -7.37
CA ALA A 210 8.69 -5.47 -7.78
C ALA A 210 9.60 -6.61 -8.20
N GLU A 211 9.13 -7.83 -7.95
CA GLU A 211 9.72 -9.05 -8.44
C GLU A 211 9.10 -9.40 -9.79
N PHE A 212 9.94 -9.77 -10.75
CA PHE A 212 9.50 -10.15 -12.09
C PHE A 212 9.84 -11.63 -12.30
N LYS A 213 8.86 -12.40 -12.76
CA LYS A 213 9.01 -13.78 -13.25
C LYS A 213 8.59 -13.86 -14.70
N GLY A 214 9.03 -14.91 -15.38
CA GLY A 214 8.84 -14.99 -16.81
C GLY A 214 9.82 -14.08 -17.53
N ASN A 215 9.41 -13.41 -18.61
CA ASN A 215 10.35 -12.61 -19.40
C ASN A 215 10.65 -11.30 -18.66
N HIS A 216 11.61 -11.35 -17.75
CA HIS A 216 11.94 -10.29 -16.79
C HIS A 216 12.00 -8.89 -17.44
N ASP A 217 12.67 -8.76 -18.58
CA ASP A 217 12.83 -7.47 -19.25
C ASP A 217 11.51 -6.95 -19.83
N LEU A 218 10.69 -7.82 -20.45
CA LEU A 218 9.40 -7.42 -21.00
C LEU A 218 8.35 -7.17 -19.92
N GLU A 219 8.36 -7.98 -18.86
CA GLU A 219 7.49 -7.84 -17.68
C GLU A 219 7.79 -6.53 -16.94
N TYR A 220 9.08 -6.24 -16.69
CA TYR A 220 9.52 -4.95 -16.19
C TYR A 220 9.10 -3.82 -17.11
N ALA A 221 9.24 -4.00 -18.43
CA ALA A 221 8.96 -2.93 -19.37
C ALA A 221 7.48 -2.49 -19.37
N TRP A 222 6.53 -3.44 -19.44
CA TRP A 222 5.12 -3.06 -19.45
C TRP A 222 4.67 -2.53 -18.09
N PHE A 223 5.09 -3.17 -16.99
CA PHE A 223 4.67 -2.78 -15.65
C PHE A 223 5.29 -1.44 -15.25
N GLY A 224 6.58 -1.26 -15.49
CA GLY A 224 7.30 -0.01 -15.27
C GLY A 224 6.75 1.13 -16.10
N THR A 225 6.37 0.88 -17.36
CA THR A 225 5.70 1.88 -18.21
C THR A 225 4.36 2.31 -17.61
N GLY A 226 3.52 1.36 -17.18
CA GLY A 226 2.26 1.67 -16.51
C GLY A 226 2.47 2.46 -15.21
N ALA A 227 3.42 2.04 -14.39
CA ALA A 227 3.71 2.65 -13.09
C ALA A 227 4.30 4.08 -13.20
N THR A 228 4.94 4.41 -14.32
CA THR A 228 5.58 5.72 -14.55
C THR A 228 4.77 6.66 -15.45
N ALA A 229 3.71 6.18 -16.11
CA ALA A 229 2.88 6.99 -17.00
C ALA A 229 2.15 8.13 -16.25
N PRO A 230 2.38 9.42 -16.59
CA PRO A 230 1.86 10.56 -15.82
C PRO A 230 0.34 10.64 -15.71
N ILE A 231 -0.37 10.14 -16.72
CA ILE A 231 -1.84 10.17 -16.83
C ILE A 231 -2.49 9.15 -15.87
N VAL A 232 -1.78 8.06 -15.57
CA VAL A 232 -2.32 6.91 -14.83
C VAL A 232 -1.84 6.88 -13.36
N SER A 233 -0.87 7.73 -13.01
CA SER A 233 -0.19 7.65 -11.71
C SER A 233 -0.31 8.91 -10.86
N ILE A 234 -0.47 8.71 -9.55
CA ILE A 234 -0.43 9.78 -8.55
C ILE A 234 0.93 9.82 -7.84
N ASP A 235 1.35 11.02 -7.47
CA ASP A 235 2.51 11.27 -6.61
C ASP A 235 2.25 10.79 -5.16
N ALA A 236 3.31 10.31 -4.49
CA ALA A 236 3.26 9.76 -3.14
C ALA A 236 2.86 10.80 -2.10
N ASP A 237 3.37 12.03 -2.17
CA ASP A 237 3.05 13.09 -1.21
C ASP A 237 1.62 13.58 -1.38
N ARG A 238 1.16 13.71 -2.64
CA ARG A 238 -0.25 14.04 -2.91
C ARG A 238 -1.18 12.93 -2.41
N ALA A 239 -0.81 11.66 -2.58
CA ALA A 239 -1.57 10.55 -2.04
C ALA A 239 -1.59 10.58 -0.50
N ALA A 240 -0.44 10.76 0.15
CA ALA A 240 -0.32 10.88 1.60
C ALA A 240 -1.19 12.01 2.16
N ARG A 241 -1.14 13.22 1.59
CA ARG A 241 -2.02 14.34 1.98
C ARG A 241 -3.50 13.97 1.95
N ARG A 242 -3.93 13.24 0.91
CA ARG A 242 -5.32 12.81 0.77
C ARG A 242 -5.69 11.72 1.78
N ILE A 243 -4.81 10.75 2.02
CA ILE A 243 -5.00 9.70 3.03
C ILE A 243 -5.14 10.30 4.41
N VAL A 244 -4.18 11.14 4.82
CA VAL A 244 -4.20 11.75 6.15
C VAL A 244 -5.40 12.68 6.32
N SER A 245 -5.81 13.40 5.26
CA SER A 245 -7.05 14.19 5.29
C SER A 245 -8.29 13.32 5.47
N ALA A 246 -8.34 12.15 4.83
CA ALA A 246 -9.47 11.24 4.95
C ALA A 246 -9.55 10.57 6.33
N ILE A 247 -8.40 10.21 6.91
CA ILE A 247 -8.27 9.76 8.31
C ILE A 247 -8.83 10.85 9.23
N ALA A 248 -8.34 12.08 9.12
CA ALA A 248 -8.81 13.19 9.95
C ALA A 248 -10.32 13.44 9.81
N ARG A 249 -10.87 13.27 8.60
CA ARG A 249 -12.29 13.49 8.31
C ARG A 249 -13.19 12.28 8.57
N GLY A 250 -12.67 11.15 9.05
CA GLY A 250 -13.49 9.96 9.30
C GLY A 250 -14.15 9.38 8.06
N GLU A 251 -13.48 9.49 6.90
CA GLU A 251 -13.94 8.88 5.65
C GLU A 251 -13.81 7.35 5.72
N LEU A 252 -14.66 6.64 4.98
CA LEU A 252 -14.61 5.18 4.91
C LEU A 252 -13.68 4.69 3.79
N GLU A 253 -13.44 5.52 2.78
CA GLU A 253 -12.66 5.15 1.60
C GLU A 253 -11.95 6.34 0.96
N VAL A 254 -10.75 6.10 0.44
CA VAL A 254 -10.00 7.03 -0.41
C VAL A 254 -9.56 6.36 -1.70
N ALA A 255 -10.20 6.72 -2.82
CA ALA A 255 -9.74 6.35 -4.16
C ALA A 255 -9.10 7.56 -4.85
N PHE A 256 -7.85 7.40 -5.31
CA PHE A 256 -7.05 8.51 -5.82
C PHE A 256 -7.34 8.86 -7.27
N THR A 257 -7.51 7.83 -8.09
CA THR A 257 -7.48 7.93 -9.54
C THR A 257 -8.83 7.55 -10.15
N PRO A 258 -9.19 8.10 -11.33
CA PRO A 258 -10.47 7.80 -11.98
C PRO A 258 -10.68 6.31 -12.23
N GLU A 259 -9.63 5.58 -12.64
CA GLU A 259 -9.71 4.14 -12.89
C GLU A 259 -10.03 3.35 -11.62
N ALA A 260 -9.51 3.77 -10.45
CA ALA A 260 -9.82 3.13 -9.18
C ALA A 260 -11.28 3.33 -8.74
N ARG A 261 -11.99 4.30 -9.35
CA ARG A 261 -13.42 4.57 -9.12
C ARG A 261 -14.30 3.91 -10.17
N ILE A 262 -13.87 3.90 -11.43
CA ILE A 262 -14.69 3.47 -12.58
C ILE A 262 -14.61 1.95 -12.78
N ALA A 263 -13.41 1.36 -12.75
CA ALA A 263 -13.22 -0.06 -13.07
C ALA A 263 -14.03 -1.00 -12.14
N PRO A 264 -14.13 -0.76 -10.82
CA PRO A 264 -14.97 -1.59 -9.95
C PRO A 264 -16.45 -1.51 -10.32
N VAL A 265 -16.93 -0.33 -10.72
CA VAL A 265 -18.32 -0.13 -11.15
C VAL A 265 -18.58 -0.85 -12.47
N LEU A 266 -17.68 -0.72 -13.46
CA LEU A 266 -17.80 -1.42 -14.73
C LEU A 266 -17.80 -2.94 -14.54
N ARG A 267 -16.93 -3.48 -13.68
CA ARG A 267 -16.93 -4.89 -13.30
C ARG A 267 -18.26 -5.31 -12.67
N ALA A 268 -18.82 -4.49 -11.78
CA ALA A 268 -20.07 -4.80 -11.09
C ALA A 268 -21.29 -4.77 -12.02
N VAL A 269 -21.32 -3.83 -12.98
CA VAL A 269 -22.47 -3.63 -13.88
C VAL A 269 -22.37 -4.51 -15.14
N THR A 270 -21.15 -4.76 -15.63
CA THR A 270 -20.91 -5.49 -16.88
C THR A 270 -19.83 -6.58 -16.71
N PRO A 271 -20.04 -7.59 -15.85
CA PRO A 271 -19.01 -8.58 -15.52
C PRO A 271 -18.49 -9.37 -16.73
N GLY A 272 -19.39 -9.76 -17.66
CA GLY A 272 -19.00 -10.47 -18.88
C GLY A 272 -18.14 -9.62 -19.82
N LEU A 273 -18.55 -8.37 -20.09
CA LEU A 273 -17.77 -7.44 -20.91
C LEU A 273 -16.42 -7.13 -20.27
N TRP A 274 -16.39 -6.93 -18.94
CA TRP A 274 -15.14 -6.71 -18.22
C TRP A 274 -14.20 -7.92 -18.39
N ALA A 275 -14.70 -9.15 -18.27
CA ALA A 275 -13.90 -10.35 -18.48
C ALA A 275 -13.30 -10.40 -19.90
N GLU A 276 -14.10 -10.12 -20.94
CA GLU A 276 -13.63 -10.07 -22.33
C GLU A 276 -12.57 -8.97 -22.54
N THR A 277 -12.75 -7.79 -21.95
CA THR A 277 -11.76 -6.71 -22.05
C THR A 277 -10.43 -7.09 -21.40
N MET A 278 -10.45 -7.78 -20.25
CA MET A 278 -9.24 -8.27 -19.58
C MET A 278 -8.60 -9.41 -20.37
N ALA A 279 -9.39 -10.31 -20.97
CA ALA A 279 -8.89 -11.36 -21.85
C ALA A 279 -8.20 -10.77 -23.09
N LEU A 280 -8.79 -9.73 -23.70
CA LEU A 280 -8.19 -9.00 -24.81
C LEU A 280 -6.88 -8.31 -24.38
N ALA A 281 -6.88 -7.62 -23.23
CA ALA A 281 -5.68 -6.95 -22.71
C ALA A 281 -4.54 -7.95 -22.44
N ALA A 282 -4.85 -9.14 -21.90
CA ALA A 282 -3.87 -10.20 -21.67
C ALA A 282 -3.17 -10.68 -22.96
N ARG A 283 -3.80 -10.56 -24.13
CA ARG A 283 -3.19 -10.95 -25.43
C ARG A 283 -2.02 -10.06 -25.83
N PHE A 284 -1.94 -8.84 -25.28
CA PHE A 284 -0.88 -7.88 -25.55
C PHE A 284 0.23 -7.90 -24.48
N LEU A 285 0.08 -8.70 -23.43
CA LEU A 285 1.11 -8.86 -22.41
C LEU A 285 2.20 -9.86 -22.87
N PRO A 286 3.41 -9.79 -22.28
CA PRO A 286 4.51 -10.64 -22.69
C PRO A 286 4.14 -12.12 -22.58
N ARG A 287 4.35 -12.87 -23.66
CA ARG A 287 4.20 -14.33 -23.59
C ARG A 287 5.52 -14.94 -23.18
N TRP A 288 5.45 -15.98 -22.37
CA TRP A 288 6.59 -16.77 -21.96
C TRP A 288 6.92 -17.80 -23.06
N PRO A 289 8.09 -17.74 -23.71
CA PRO A 289 8.41 -18.60 -24.85
C PRO A 289 8.76 -20.06 -24.46
N GLY A 290 8.87 -20.39 -23.16
CA GLY A 290 9.07 -21.77 -22.73
C GLY A 290 9.04 -21.91 -21.20
N PHE A 291 8.22 -22.82 -20.67
CA PHE A 291 8.02 -23.06 -19.23
C PHE A 291 9.34 -23.39 -18.51
N ASP A 292 9.81 -22.48 -17.66
CA ASP A 292 10.86 -22.75 -16.68
C ASP A 292 10.31 -22.32 -15.32
N ALA A 293 9.73 -23.28 -14.60
CA ALA A 293 9.19 -23.07 -13.26
C ALA A 293 10.26 -22.63 -12.24
N ASN A 294 11.53 -22.85 -12.57
CA ASN A 294 12.67 -22.55 -11.72
C ASN A 294 13.37 -21.23 -12.10
N ALA A 295 12.81 -20.46 -13.04
CA ALA A 295 13.31 -19.13 -13.32
C ALA A 295 13.14 -18.27 -12.07
N GLU A 296 14.25 -18.03 -11.38
CA GLU A 296 14.30 -17.24 -10.15
C GLU A 296 13.79 -15.81 -10.42
N PRO A 297 12.90 -15.28 -9.56
CA PRO A 297 12.42 -13.92 -9.70
C PRO A 297 13.57 -12.92 -9.64
N ARG A 298 13.49 -11.86 -10.45
CA ARG A 298 14.46 -10.75 -10.41
C ARG A 298 13.79 -9.48 -9.90
N GLU A 299 14.46 -8.77 -9.00
CA GLU A 299 14.00 -7.46 -8.55
C GLU A 299 14.17 -6.43 -9.69
N GLY A 300 13.21 -5.53 -9.84
CA GLY A 300 13.23 -4.50 -10.88
C GLY A 300 14.51 -3.64 -10.88
N ALA A 301 15.08 -3.35 -9.71
CA ALA A 301 16.34 -2.61 -9.57
C ALA A 301 17.52 -3.34 -10.24
N ASP A 302 17.55 -4.67 -10.18
CA ASP A 302 18.58 -5.47 -10.85
C ASP A 302 18.38 -5.48 -12.36
N ILE A 303 17.14 -5.57 -12.82
CA ILE A 303 16.80 -5.50 -14.25
C ILE A 303 17.20 -4.13 -14.80
N GLU A 304 16.87 -3.04 -14.09
CA GLU A 304 17.20 -1.67 -14.49
C GLU A 304 18.72 -1.42 -14.57
N ARG A 305 19.49 -2.08 -13.70
CA ARG A 305 20.95 -1.96 -13.64
C ARG A 305 21.66 -2.76 -14.73
N THR A 306 21.12 -3.93 -15.10
CA THR A 306 21.84 -4.94 -15.91
C THR A 306 21.28 -5.17 -17.31
N SER A 307 20.03 -4.77 -17.59
CA SER A 307 19.42 -4.99 -18.90
C SER A 307 19.95 -4.01 -19.96
N ASP A 308 20.32 -4.55 -21.11
CA ASP A 308 20.71 -3.78 -22.29
C ASP A 308 19.52 -3.39 -23.19
N SER A 309 18.31 -3.76 -22.81
CA SER A 309 17.10 -3.48 -23.59
C SER A 309 16.86 -1.97 -23.74
N ARG A 310 16.64 -1.52 -24.98
CA ARG A 310 16.28 -0.12 -25.28
C ARG A 310 15.01 0.32 -24.55
N LEU A 311 14.06 -0.59 -24.34
CA LEU A 311 12.81 -0.33 -23.60
C LEU A 311 13.08 -0.07 -22.12
N VAL A 312 13.91 -0.92 -21.48
CA VAL A 312 14.30 -0.77 -20.08
C VAL A 312 15.06 0.54 -19.87
N ARG A 313 15.98 0.90 -20.77
CA ARG A 313 16.69 2.20 -20.73
C ARG A 313 15.75 3.41 -20.81
N ALA A 314 14.73 3.36 -21.67
CA ALA A 314 13.75 4.45 -21.79
C ALA A 314 12.89 4.60 -20.52
N ILE A 315 12.57 3.50 -19.84
CA ILE A 315 11.84 3.52 -18.57
C ILE A 315 12.72 4.09 -17.46
N ARG A 316 13.98 3.67 -17.38
CA ARG A 316 14.98 4.21 -16.44
C ARG A 316 15.10 5.73 -16.56
N GLU A 317 15.17 6.27 -17.76
CA GLU A 317 15.22 7.72 -17.98
C GLU A 317 13.95 8.44 -17.53
N ARG A 318 12.77 7.85 -17.77
CA ARG A 318 11.50 8.42 -17.31
C ARG A 318 11.34 8.33 -15.80
N GLY A 319 11.70 7.21 -15.18
CA GLY A 319 11.69 7.00 -13.74
C GLY A 319 12.61 8.00 -13.02
N ARG A 320 13.85 8.16 -13.50
CA ARG A 320 14.81 9.13 -12.98
C ARG A 320 14.31 10.57 -13.11
N LYS A 321 13.80 10.98 -14.27
CA LYS A 321 13.21 12.33 -14.46
C LYS A 321 12.00 12.58 -13.54
N ALA A 322 11.20 11.55 -13.26
CA ALA A 322 10.09 11.66 -12.31
C ALA A 322 10.59 11.83 -10.86
N ALA A 323 11.63 11.10 -10.47
CA ALA A 323 12.27 11.22 -9.15
C ALA A 323 13.00 12.57 -8.96
N GLU A 324 13.74 13.05 -9.97
CA GLU A 324 14.46 14.33 -9.93
C GLU A 324 13.52 15.54 -9.84
N ARG A 325 12.40 15.52 -10.58
CA ARG A 325 11.36 16.55 -10.46
C ARG A 325 10.75 16.61 -9.06
N HIS A 326 10.69 15.48 -8.34
CA HIS A 326 10.21 15.47 -6.96
C HIS A 326 11.26 16.07 -5.99
N ALA A 327 12.55 15.82 -6.21
CA ALA A 327 13.61 16.43 -5.40
C ALA A 327 13.67 17.96 -5.55
N GLN A 328 13.39 18.49 -6.74
CA GLN A 328 13.40 19.95 -7.02
C GLN A 328 12.17 20.71 -6.50
N ILE A 329 11.06 20.04 -6.19
CA ILE A 329 9.85 20.68 -5.62
C ILE A 329 9.94 20.80 -4.08
N LEU A 330 10.94 20.15 -3.47
CA LEU A 330 11.19 20.14 -2.02
C LEU A 330 12.27 21.15 -1.57
N HIS A 331 12.76 21.99 -2.49
CA HIS A 331 13.58 23.17 -2.22
C HIS A 331 12.81 24.44 -2.57
#